data_AF-A0A4R5FXP2-F1
#
_entry.id   AF-A0A4R5FXP2-F1
#
_cell.length_a   1.000
_cell.length_b   1.000
_cell.length_c   1.000
_cell.angle_alpha   90.00
_cell.angle_beta   90.00
_cell.angle_gamma   90.00
#
_symmetry.space_group_name_H-M   'P 1'
#
loop_
_entity.id
_entity.type
_entity.pdbx_description
1 polymer ?
#
loop_
_entity_poly.entity_id
_entity_poly.type
_entity_poly.pdbx_seq_one_letter_code
_entity_poly.pdbx_strand_id
1 'polypeptide(L)'
;MTDQRPRLPISRPDFWAACFLDEYAYDVPGGDVDVSDDEYAPDLVVEYGGGGGYALLVSCTSYGVTLKLCHPGAAKPVELGWDDLAHWHPHALRWSEVDLVCRATALADPDAGYPGPHLALLGRFGPACTEADAAVAVPLLREAFTTLPGLDRYQRHTYASRGDIRAFGVRWKKDPTGWWYPCQGGDTSEESHDPYRDDPDAEDYLDGGLYSTREPGDSDFPFAALAATVDRARARCAALREQPWAVAAPVQAAADTFGGHPSAAHRAGLIEALQAVGCVDRAVLGALAPDAGELRALVMAELLLGVEPGSLVRARSGLEAPRPLRHYYANAYLPVAQDAPRKGLASQLKPRLNTALRAAGLGTTDSGPVRLGRHDGSSVDDLPLRLIDDWRAGLELVREVLRTAGAPEGSTVEVRRRGETVTANLEQPLPRD
;
A
#
# COMPACT_ATOMS: atom_id res chain seq x y z
N MET A 1 -25.50 -25.46 -3.11
CA MET A 1 -24.35 -25.38 -2.18
C MET A 1 -24.33 -23.97 -1.63
N THR A 2 -24.52 -23.84 -0.33
CA THR A 2 -24.42 -22.57 0.40
C THR A 2 -23.01 -22.00 0.22
N ASP A 3 -22.93 -20.77 -0.28
CA ASP A 3 -21.72 -19.98 -0.54
C ASP A 3 -21.06 -19.58 0.79
N GLN A 4 -20.51 -20.56 1.52
CA GLN A 4 -19.69 -20.34 2.71
C GLN A 4 -18.25 -20.06 2.30
N ARG A 5 -18.04 -19.02 1.48
CA ARG A 5 -16.70 -18.46 1.33
C ARG A 5 -16.38 -17.69 2.61
N PRO A 6 -15.18 -17.85 3.19
CA PRO A 6 -14.77 -17.02 4.30
C PRO A 6 -14.83 -15.56 3.82
N ARG A 7 -15.72 -14.78 4.44
CA ARG A 7 -15.73 -13.33 4.26
C ARG A 7 -14.41 -12.80 4.82
N LEU A 8 -13.81 -11.83 4.13
CA LEU A 8 -12.67 -11.10 4.67
C LEU A 8 -13.02 -10.63 6.10
N PRO A 9 -12.17 -10.85 7.10
CA PRO A 9 -12.38 -10.35 8.45
C PRO A 9 -12.06 -8.85 8.51
N ILE A 10 -12.75 -8.05 7.70
CA ILE A 10 -12.47 -6.63 7.42
C ILE A 10 -12.42 -5.80 8.71
N SER A 11 -13.27 -6.14 9.68
CA SER A 11 -13.41 -5.42 10.95
C SER A 11 -12.35 -5.78 11.99
N ARG A 12 -11.50 -6.79 11.75
CA ARG A 12 -10.48 -7.26 12.71
C ARG A 12 -9.19 -6.43 12.57
N PRO A 13 -8.84 -5.58 13.55
CA PRO A 13 -7.61 -4.78 13.51
C PRO A 13 -6.34 -5.63 13.45
N ASP A 14 -6.32 -6.71 14.21
CA ASP A 14 -5.24 -7.68 14.33
C ASP A 14 -4.96 -8.42 13.01
N PHE A 15 -6.01 -8.67 12.21
CA PHE A 15 -5.85 -9.26 10.88
C PHE A 15 -5.02 -8.38 9.95
N TRP A 16 -5.31 -7.08 9.89
CA TRP A 16 -4.60 -6.16 9.02
C TRP A 16 -3.16 -5.93 9.49
N ALA A 17 -2.94 -5.84 10.79
CA ALA A 17 -1.58 -5.77 11.35
C ALA A 17 -0.76 -7.03 10.97
N ALA A 18 -1.34 -8.23 11.14
CA ALA A 18 -0.68 -9.48 10.80
C ALA A 18 -0.40 -9.62 9.30
N CYS A 19 -1.33 -9.20 8.42
CA CYS A 19 -1.14 -9.31 6.97
C CYS A 19 0.11 -8.60 6.47
N PHE A 20 0.47 -7.46 7.06
CA PHE A 20 1.62 -6.66 6.61
C PHE A 20 2.87 -6.88 7.46
N LEU A 21 2.93 -7.99 8.22
CA LEU A 21 3.98 -8.45 9.16
C LEU A 21 4.76 -7.27 9.78
N ASP A 22 4.05 -6.31 10.36
CA ASP A 22 4.69 -5.19 11.03
C ASP A 22 5.26 -5.65 12.37
N GLU A 23 6.57 -5.87 12.42
CA GLU A 23 7.30 -6.18 13.65
C GLU A 23 7.01 -5.16 14.77
N TYR A 24 6.66 -3.91 14.41
CA TYR A 24 6.34 -2.84 15.37
C TYR A 24 4.86 -2.74 15.74
N ALA A 25 3.95 -3.49 15.11
CA ALA A 25 2.56 -3.56 15.56
C ALA A 25 2.41 -4.26 16.93
N TYR A 26 3.46 -4.95 17.38
CA TYR A 26 3.53 -5.66 18.65
C TYR A 26 4.15 -4.84 19.79
N ASP A 27 4.77 -3.68 19.49
CA ASP A 27 5.31 -2.74 20.49
C ASP A 27 4.20 -1.84 21.09
N VAL A 28 3.05 -2.44 21.43
CA VAL A 28 2.00 -1.75 22.19
C VAL A 28 2.46 -1.69 23.66
N PRO A 29 2.44 -0.52 24.33
CA PRO A 29 2.86 -0.42 25.73
C PRO A 29 2.05 -1.35 26.63
N GLY A 30 2.71 -2.38 27.19
CA GLY A 30 2.12 -3.28 28.19
C GLY A 30 1.84 -4.72 27.73
N GLY A 31 2.30 -5.14 26.56
CA GLY A 31 2.23 -6.54 26.13
C GLY A 31 3.60 -7.07 25.72
N ASP A 32 4.30 -7.74 26.64
CA ASP A 32 5.19 -8.84 26.25
C ASP A 32 4.26 -9.96 25.76
N VAL A 33 3.74 -9.82 24.55
CA VAL A 33 2.99 -10.90 23.90
C VAL A 33 4.06 -11.83 23.37
N ASP A 34 4.44 -12.80 24.21
CA ASP A 34 5.14 -14.01 23.78
C ASP A 34 4.16 -14.77 22.88
N VAL A 35 4.04 -14.32 21.63
CA VAL A 35 3.21 -14.97 20.63
C VAL A 35 3.94 -16.26 20.30
N SER A 36 3.54 -17.35 20.94
CA SER A 36 4.04 -18.68 20.61
C SER A 36 3.86 -18.91 19.11
N ASP A 37 4.88 -19.50 18.46
CA ASP A 37 4.87 -19.89 17.05
C ASP A 37 3.60 -20.67 16.60
N ASP A 38 2.85 -21.22 17.57
CA ASP A 38 1.66 -22.03 17.36
C ASP A 38 0.32 -21.24 17.29
N GLU A 39 0.31 -19.92 17.57
CA GLU A 39 -0.91 -19.08 17.55
C GLU A 39 -0.89 -18.00 16.45
N TYR A 40 -0.12 -18.25 15.38
CA TYR A 40 -0.13 -17.36 14.23
C TYR A 40 -1.46 -17.41 13.47
N ALA A 41 -1.79 -16.26 12.88
CA ALA A 41 -3.04 -15.95 12.19
C ALA A 41 -3.65 -17.15 11.43
N PRO A 42 -4.97 -17.38 11.52
CA PRO A 42 -5.62 -18.46 10.79
C PRO A 42 -5.20 -18.40 9.32
N ASP A 43 -4.90 -19.54 8.70
CA ASP A 43 -4.66 -19.69 7.26
C ASP A 43 -5.87 -19.14 6.49
N LEU A 44 -5.89 -17.82 6.28
CA LEU A 44 -7.01 -17.14 5.66
C LEU A 44 -6.77 -17.18 4.17
N VAL A 45 -7.70 -17.79 3.46
CA VAL A 45 -7.73 -17.77 2.00
C VAL A 45 -8.88 -16.89 1.55
N VAL A 46 -8.54 -15.84 0.80
CA VAL A 46 -9.49 -14.91 0.19
C VAL A 46 -9.61 -15.27 -1.28
N GLU A 47 -10.82 -15.57 -1.73
CA GLU A 47 -11.09 -15.97 -3.11
C GLU A 47 -11.71 -14.82 -3.92
N TYR A 48 -11.05 -14.46 -5.00
CA TYR A 48 -11.54 -13.52 -6.01
C TYR A 48 -12.08 -14.32 -7.21
N GLY A 49 -13.34 -14.76 -7.10
CA GLY A 49 -13.97 -15.64 -8.07
C GLY A 49 -14.39 -14.94 -9.38
N GLY A 50 -13.89 -15.43 -10.51
CA GLY A 50 -14.35 -15.04 -11.85
C GLY A 50 -15.50 -15.91 -12.38
N GLY A 51 -15.73 -17.08 -11.78
CA GLY A 51 -16.72 -18.07 -12.23
C GLY A 51 -16.16 -19.06 -13.25
N GLY A 52 -16.86 -20.20 -13.44
CA GLY A 52 -16.41 -21.27 -14.35
C GLY A 52 -15.10 -21.95 -13.92
N GLY A 53 -14.82 -22.00 -12.61
CA GLY A 53 -13.61 -22.60 -12.05
C GLY A 53 -12.36 -21.69 -12.06
N TYR A 54 -12.50 -20.42 -12.44
CA TYR A 54 -11.42 -19.43 -12.41
C TYR A 54 -11.51 -18.57 -11.14
N ALA A 55 -10.42 -18.45 -10.39
CA ALA A 55 -10.33 -17.57 -9.23
C ALA A 55 -8.87 -17.24 -8.86
N LEU A 56 -8.62 -16.02 -8.39
CA LEU A 56 -7.39 -15.73 -7.66
C LEU A 56 -7.60 -16.06 -6.18
N LEU A 57 -6.61 -16.67 -5.56
CA LEU A 57 -6.57 -16.98 -4.13
C LEU A 57 -5.45 -16.18 -3.51
N VAL A 58 -5.77 -15.37 -2.51
CA VAL A 58 -4.75 -14.76 -1.64
C VAL A 58 -4.77 -15.48 -0.30
N SER A 59 -3.65 -16.11 0.05
CA SER A 59 -3.50 -16.81 1.33
C SER A 59 -2.57 -16.03 2.25
N CYS A 60 -3.07 -15.62 3.42
CA CYS A 60 -2.28 -14.97 4.46
C CYS A 60 -1.85 -16.01 5.50
N THR A 61 -0.55 -16.13 5.72
CA THR A 61 0.07 -17.08 6.67
C THR A 61 1.06 -16.33 7.57
N SER A 62 1.59 -17.01 8.59
CA SER A 62 2.66 -16.48 9.46
C SER A 62 3.91 -16.04 8.71
N TYR A 63 4.22 -16.71 7.59
CA TYR A 63 5.45 -16.50 6.82
C TYR A 63 5.27 -15.55 5.63
N GLY A 64 4.08 -14.98 5.46
CA GLY A 64 3.79 -14.04 4.37
C GLY A 64 2.47 -14.31 3.67
N VAL A 65 2.30 -13.64 2.52
CA VAL A 65 1.08 -13.65 1.72
C VAL A 65 1.38 -14.23 0.34
N THR A 66 0.61 -15.23 -0.10
CA THR A 66 0.77 -15.86 -1.42
C THR A 66 -0.41 -15.54 -2.34
N LEU A 67 -0.16 -15.44 -3.63
CA LEU A 67 -1.16 -15.33 -4.69
C LEU A 67 -1.13 -16.61 -5.53
N LYS A 68 -2.29 -17.25 -5.69
CA LYS A 68 -2.45 -18.45 -6.52
C LYS A 68 -3.62 -18.27 -7.48
N LEU A 69 -3.59 -19.00 -8.60
CA LEU A 69 -4.66 -19.04 -9.59
C LEU A 69 -5.28 -20.44 -9.65
N CYS A 70 -6.58 -20.51 -9.42
CA CYS A 70 -7.40 -21.65 -9.78
C CYS A 70 -7.84 -21.53 -11.25
N HIS A 71 -7.70 -22.61 -12.02
CA HIS A 71 -8.33 -22.73 -13.33
C HIS A 71 -8.66 -24.19 -13.66
N PRO A 72 -9.67 -24.47 -14.51
CA PRO A 72 -10.12 -25.83 -14.80
C PRO A 72 -9.08 -26.75 -15.45
N GLY A 73 -8.01 -26.17 -15.99
CA GLY A 73 -6.91 -26.91 -16.63
C GLY A 73 -5.84 -27.41 -15.66
N ALA A 74 -5.89 -27.02 -14.39
CA ALA A 74 -4.91 -27.44 -13.38
C ALA A 74 -5.59 -28.23 -12.26
N ALA A 75 -4.93 -29.30 -11.80
CA ALA A 75 -5.41 -30.13 -10.70
C ALA A 75 -5.26 -29.46 -9.32
N LYS A 76 -4.40 -28.44 -9.21
CA LYS A 76 -4.15 -27.66 -8.01
C LYS A 76 -4.00 -26.18 -8.38
N PRO A 77 -4.24 -25.23 -7.45
CA PRO A 77 -3.95 -23.82 -7.69
C PRO A 77 -2.47 -23.61 -8.06
N VAL A 78 -2.22 -22.80 -9.09
CA VAL A 78 -0.87 -22.45 -9.57
C VAL A 78 -0.40 -21.19 -8.85
N GLU A 79 0.79 -21.19 -8.27
CA GLU A 79 1.33 -20.02 -7.60
C GLU A 79 1.77 -18.95 -8.60
N LEU A 80 1.32 -17.72 -8.39
CA LEU A 80 1.69 -16.55 -9.20
C LEU A 80 2.70 -15.66 -8.49
N GLY A 81 2.80 -15.70 -7.16
CA GLY A 81 3.78 -14.92 -6.42
C GLY A 81 3.55 -14.97 -4.92
N TRP A 82 4.51 -14.43 -4.15
CA TRP A 82 4.45 -14.33 -2.70
C TRP A 82 5.14 -13.06 -2.18
N ASP A 83 4.71 -12.63 -1.00
CA ASP A 83 5.24 -11.50 -0.24
C ASP A 83 5.55 -11.95 1.18
N ASP A 84 6.83 -12.14 1.50
CA ASP A 84 7.34 -12.50 2.83
C ASP A 84 7.93 -11.28 3.57
N LEU A 85 7.75 -10.07 3.02
CA LEU A 85 8.39 -8.79 3.39
C LEU A 85 9.93 -8.75 3.41
N ALA A 86 10.62 -9.89 3.36
CA ALA A 86 12.06 -9.98 3.23
C ALA A 86 12.51 -9.84 1.76
N HIS A 87 11.69 -10.35 0.84
CA HIS A 87 11.84 -10.33 -0.60
C HIS A 87 10.57 -9.73 -1.22
N TRP A 88 10.38 -8.41 -1.03
CA TRP A 88 9.17 -7.60 -1.30
C TRP A 88 8.67 -7.59 -2.77
N HIS A 89 8.67 -8.66 -3.54
CA HIS A 89 8.65 -8.53 -4.99
C HIS A 89 7.70 -9.44 -5.76
N PRO A 90 6.45 -9.75 -5.34
CA PRO A 90 5.56 -10.51 -6.20
C PRO A 90 4.97 -9.66 -7.33
N HIS A 91 5.75 -9.41 -8.37
CA HIS A 91 5.34 -8.65 -9.56
C HIS A 91 4.53 -9.54 -10.51
N ALA A 92 3.36 -10.00 -10.04
CA ALA A 92 2.55 -10.99 -10.74
C ALA A 92 1.46 -10.37 -11.61
N LEU A 93 0.91 -9.23 -11.20
CA LEU A 93 -0.26 -8.59 -11.81
C LEU A 93 0.06 -7.19 -12.30
N ARG A 94 -0.58 -6.76 -13.38
CA ARG A 94 -0.62 -5.35 -13.77
C ARG A 94 -1.65 -4.60 -12.92
N TRP A 95 -1.46 -3.29 -12.72
CA TRP A 95 -2.46 -2.43 -12.07
C TRP A 95 -3.87 -2.63 -12.65
N SER A 96 -4.01 -2.61 -13.98
CA SER A 96 -5.30 -2.81 -14.66
C SER A 96 -5.96 -4.15 -14.35
N GLU A 97 -5.18 -5.19 -14.04
CA GLU A 97 -5.69 -6.52 -13.70
C GLU A 97 -6.17 -6.56 -12.24
N VAL A 98 -5.40 -5.96 -11.33
CA VAL A 98 -5.79 -5.77 -9.92
C VAL A 98 -7.08 -4.94 -9.84
N ASP A 99 -7.10 -3.76 -10.47
CA ASP A 99 -8.24 -2.83 -10.45
C ASP A 99 -9.54 -3.53 -10.90
N LEU A 100 -9.51 -4.19 -12.06
CA LEU A 100 -10.68 -4.89 -12.59
C LEU A 100 -11.15 -6.02 -11.68
N VAL A 101 -10.25 -6.86 -11.16
CA VAL A 101 -10.62 -7.97 -10.27
C VAL A 101 -11.23 -7.43 -8.97
N CYS A 102 -10.63 -6.41 -8.37
CA CYS A 102 -11.13 -5.82 -7.14
C CYS A 102 -12.50 -5.13 -7.34
N ARG A 103 -12.70 -4.38 -8.44
CA ARG A 103 -14.01 -3.80 -8.78
C ARG A 103 -15.08 -4.88 -8.94
N ALA A 104 -14.80 -5.93 -9.72
CA ALA A 104 -15.72 -7.03 -9.94
C ALA A 104 -16.08 -7.78 -8.64
N THR A 105 -15.10 -7.94 -7.75
CA THR A 105 -15.28 -8.59 -6.45
C THR A 105 -16.11 -7.72 -5.49
N ALA A 106 -15.85 -6.40 -5.45
CA ALA A 106 -16.64 -5.49 -4.60
C ALA A 106 -18.11 -5.39 -5.04
N LEU A 107 -18.42 -5.55 -6.33
CA LEU A 107 -19.80 -5.70 -6.80
C LEU A 107 -20.48 -7.00 -6.30
N ALA A 108 -19.69 -8.02 -5.96
CA ALA A 108 -20.17 -9.26 -5.34
C ALA A 108 -20.33 -9.17 -3.82
N ASP A 109 -19.55 -8.29 -3.20
CA ASP A 109 -19.32 -8.22 -1.77
C ASP A 109 -19.63 -6.81 -1.25
N PRO A 110 -20.92 -6.50 -0.99
CA PRO A 110 -21.34 -5.16 -0.59
C PRO A 110 -20.78 -4.73 0.77
N ASP A 111 -20.28 -5.67 1.58
CA ASP A 111 -19.67 -5.38 2.88
C ASP A 111 -18.18 -4.97 2.70
N ALA A 112 -17.63 -5.05 1.48
CA ALA A 112 -16.24 -4.78 1.12
C ALA A 112 -16.10 -3.93 -0.16
N GLY A 113 -16.54 -2.66 -0.10
CA GLY A 113 -16.51 -1.73 -1.24
C GLY A 113 -15.11 -1.44 -1.81
N TYR A 114 -15.06 -0.88 -3.03
CA TYR A 114 -13.83 -0.54 -3.76
C TYR A 114 -13.67 0.98 -3.99
N PRO A 115 -12.51 1.60 -3.73
CA PRO A 115 -11.32 1.01 -3.11
C PRO A 115 -11.62 0.62 -1.65
N GLY A 116 -10.87 -0.35 -1.13
CA GLY A 116 -11.10 -0.93 0.20
C GLY A 116 -10.30 -2.21 0.43
N PRO A 117 -10.77 -3.10 1.32
CA PRO A 117 -10.07 -4.31 1.75
C PRO A 117 -9.50 -5.18 0.62
N HIS A 118 -10.30 -5.39 -0.43
CA HIS A 118 -9.89 -6.17 -1.60
C HIS A 118 -8.67 -5.58 -2.30
N LEU A 119 -8.63 -4.24 -2.45
CA LEU A 119 -7.51 -3.52 -3.07
C LEU A 119 -6.27 -3.52 -2.17
N ALA A 120 -6.45 -3.35 -0.85
CA ALA A 120 -5.33 -3.37 0.09
C ALA A 120 -4.61 -4.73 0.09
N LEU A 121 -5.35 -5.83 -0.07
CA LEU A 121 -4.78 -7.17 -0.08
C LEU A 121 -4.22 -7.56 -1.47
N LEU A 122 -5.02 -7.45 -2.53
CA LEU A 122 -4.60 -7.87 -3.87
C LEU A 122 -3.60 -6.89 -4.52
N GLY A 123 -3.65 -5.61 -4.15
CA GLY A 123 -2.76 -4.57 -4.70
C GLY A 123 -1.28 -4.81 -4.45
N ARG A 124 -0.93 -5.60 -3.43
CA ARG A 124 0.45 -6.04 -3.15
C ARG A 124 1.09 -6.81 -4.30
N PHE A 125 0.27 -7.44 -5.14
CA PHE A 125 0.71 -8.26 -6.27
C PHE A 125 0.77 -7.49 -7.60
N GLY A 126 0.44 -6.19 -7.61
CA GLY A 126 0.59 -5.33 -8.78
C GLY A 126 1.26 -3.99 -8.52
N PRO A 127 2.42 -3.94 -7.82
CA PRO A 127 3.07 -2.67 -7.46
C PRO A 127 3.78 -2.00 -8.65
N ALA A 128 4.08 -2.74 -9.73
CA ALA A 128 4.71 -2.22 -10.93
C ALA A 128 3.74 -1.33 -11.72
N CYS A 129 3.77 -0.03 -11.46
CA CYS A 129 2.92 0.96 -12.13
C CYS A 129 3.68 1.74 -13.20
N THR A 130 3.00 2.15 -14.27
CA THR A 130 3.46 3.30 -15.08
C THR A 130 3.11 4.63 -14.38
N GLU A 131 3.59 5.77 -14.87
CA GLU A 131 3.13 7.10 -14.40
C GLU A 131 1.60 7.21 -14.43
N ALA A 132 0.97 6.79 -15.53
CA ALA A 132 -0.47 6.85 -15.69
C ALA A 132 -1.21 5.92 -14.72
N ASP A 133 -0.66 4.72 -14.48
CA ASP A 133 -1.22 3.79 -13.49
C ASP A 133 -1.08 4.38 -12.08
N ALA A 134 0.08 4.91 -11.71
CA ALA A 134 0.35 5.43 -10.38
C ALA A 134 -0.50 6.67 -10.02
N ALA A 135 -0.83 7.51 -11.01
CA ALA A 135 -1.77 8.62 -10.86
C ALA A 135 -3.18 8.18 -10.44
N VAL A 136 -3.53 6.89 -10.66
CA VAL A 136 -4.81 6.30 -10.25
C VAL A 136 -4.62 5.37 -9.04
N ALA A 137 -3.62 4.50 -9.08
CA ALA A 137 -3.36 3.46 -8.10
C ALA A 137 -3.06 4.01 -6.72
N VAL A 138 -2.15 4.98 -6.61
CA VAL A 138 -1.70 5.50 -5.32
C VAL A 138 -2.83 6.22 -4.57
N PRO A 139 -3.63 7.11 -5.19
CA PRO A 139 -4.81 7.68 -4.54
C PRO A 139 -5.82 6.62 -4.06
N LEU A 140 -6.09 5.60 -4.88
CA LEU A 140 -7.03 4.53 -4.52
C LEU A 140 -6.51 3.65 -3.39
N LEU A 141 -5.22 3.32 -3.38
CA LEU A 141 -4.57 2.61 -2.28
C LEU A 141 -4.62 3.44 -0.99
N ARG A 142 -4.30 4.74 -1.06
CA ARG A 142 -4.41 5.63 0.11
C ARG A 142 -5.83 5.64 0.69
N GLU A 143 -6.86 5.73 -0.15
CA GLU A 143 -8.25 5.64 0.31
C GLU A 143 -8.62 4.24 0.83
N ALA A 144 -8.13 3.17 0.21
CA ALA A 144 -8.33 1.81 0.72
C ALA A 144 -7.77 1.68 2.15
N PHE A 145 -6.52 2.10 2.35
CA PHE A 145 -5.85 2.00 3.64
C PHE A 145 -6.42 2.92 4.72
N THR A 146 -7.00 4.09 4.40
CA THR A 146 -7.68 4.94 5.41
C THR A 146 -8.95 4.29 5.98
N THR A 147 -9.58 3.36 5.26
CA THR A 147 -10.78 2.67 5.75
C THR A 147 -10.51 1.43 6.61
N LEU A 148 -9.26 0.95 6.67
CA LEU A 148 -8.91 -0.25 7.42
C LEU A 148 -8.78 0.02 8.92
N PRO A 149 -9.30 -0.84 9.81
CA PRO A 149 -9.10 -0.71 11.24
C PRO A 149 -7.68 -1.13 11.66
N GLY A 150 -7.24 -0.68 12.84
CA GLY A 150 -5.98 -1.14 13.45
C GLY A 150 -4.69 -0.51 12.94
N LEU A 151 -4.75 0.27 11.86
CA LEU A 151 -3.56 0.92 11.30
C LEU A 151 -3.36 2.34 11.85
N ASP A 152 -2.14 2.65 12.26
CA ASP A 152 -1.73 4.02 12.57
C ASP A 152 -1.45 4.85 11.30
N ARG A 153 -1.13 6.14 11.48
CA ARG A 153 -0.93 7.07 10.36
C ARG A 153 0.27 6.68 9.49
N TYR A 154 1.36 6.23 10.10
CA TYR A 154 2.55 5.77 9.40
C TYR A 154 2.28 4.51 8.56
N GLN A 155 1.58 3.53 9.12
CA GLN A 155 1.21 2.31 8.40
C GLN A 155 0.33 2.61 7.19
N ARG A 156 -0.70 3.43 7.36
CA ARG A 156 -1.60 3.81 6.25
C ARG A 156 -0.83 4.48 5.11
N HIS A 157 0.13 5.34 5.44
CA HIS A 157 0.94 6.04 4.46
C HIS A 157 1.95 5.12 3.77
N THR A 158 2.67 4.31 4.56
CA THR A 158 3.72 3.41 4.07
C THR A 158 3.14 2.27 3.23
N TYR A 159 2.06 1.64 3.68
CA TYR A 159 1.47 0.50 2.99
C TYR A 159 0.77 0.89 1.69
N ALA A 160 0.14 2.06 1.65
CA ALA A 160 -0.41 2.58 0.40
C ALA A 160 0.69 2.84 -0.63
N SER A 161 1.84 3.36 -0.19
CA SER A 161 2.95 3.68 -1.08
C SER A 161 3.72 2.46 -1.61
N ARG A 162 3.61 1.30 -0.93
CA ARG A 162 4.20 0.03 -1.39
C ARG A 162 3.58 -0.49 -2.70
N GLY A 163 2.43 0.05 -3.11
CA GLY A 163 1.84 -0.22 -4.43
C GLY A 163 2.45 0.56 -5.59
N ASP A 164 3.53 1.31 -5.35
CA ASP A 164 4.26 2.07 -6.36
C ASP A 164 5.77 1.87 -6.22
N ILE A 165 6.33 1.02 -7.07
CA ILE A 165 7.77 0.73 -7.13
C ILE A 165 8.45 1.32 -8.36
N ARG A 166 7.87 2.38 -8.97
CA ARG A 166 8.48 3.00 -10.15
C ARG A 166 9.94 3.38 -9.93
N ALA A 167 10.30 3.74 -8.69
CA ALA A 167 11.67 4.05 -8.33
C ALA A 167 12.66 2.88 -8.47
N PHE A 168 12.18 1.64 -8.56
CA PHE A 168 13.04 0.46 -8.80
C PHE A 168 13.38 0.32 -10.29
N GLY A 169 12.85 1.18 -11.16
CA GLY A 169 13.06 1.11 -12.61
C GLY A 169 12.32 -0.06 -13.30
N VAL A 170 11.36 -0.68 -12.62
CA VAL A 170 10.55 -1.78 -13.16
C VAL A 170 9.58 -1.24 -14.23
N ARG A 171 9.53 -1.92 -15.38
CA ARG A 171 8.66 -1.57 -16.51
C ARG A 171 7.96 -2.79 -17.08
N TRP A 172 6.77 -2.59 -17.63
CA TRP A 172 6.05 -3.63 -18.35
C TRP A 172 6.49 -3.67 -19.82
N LYS A 173 6.91 -4.85 -20.28
CA LYS A 173 7.18 -5.15 -21.69
C LYS A 173 6.17 -6.17 -22.20
N LYS A 174 5.94 -6.16 -23.50
CA LYS A 174 5.08 -7.12 -24.19
C LYS A 174 5.96 -8.04 -25.03
N ASP A 175 5.81 -9.34 -24.85
CA ASP A 175 6.55 -10.33 -25.63
C ASP A 175 5.96 -10.51 -27.04
N PRO A 176 6.61 -11.28 -27.95
CA PRO A 176 6.08 -11.54 -29.29
C PRO A 176 4.73 -12.28 -29.33
N THR A 177 4.37 -13.00 -28.27
CA THR A 177 3.07 -13.70 -28.17
C THR A 177 1.96 -12.75 -27.72
N GLY A 178 2.33 -11.58 -27.22
CA GLY A 178 1.42 -10.54 -26.74
C GLY A 178 1.23 -10.55 -25.23
N TRP A 179 1.98 -11.36 -24.48
CA TRP A 179 1.91 -11.38 -23.03
C TRP A 179 2.75 -10.26 -22.41
N TRP A 180 2.22 -9.68 -21.35
CA TRP A 180 2.92 -8.66 -20.58
C TRP A 180 3.75 -9.31 -19.49
N TYR A 181 4.97 -8.82 -19.29
CA TYR A 181 5.89 -9.23 -18.23
C TYR A 181 6.62 -8.00 -17.66
N PRO A 182 6.94 -7.98 -16.36
CA PRO A 182 7.77 -6.93 -15.79
C PRO A 182 9.25 -7.18 -16.13
N CYS A 183 10.01 -6.12 -16.31
CA CYS A 183 11.47 -6.17 -16.46
C CYS A 183 12.10 -5.05 -15.64
N GLN A 184 13.27 -5.30 -15.06
CA GLN A 184 14.07 -4.30 -14.36
C GLN A 184 15.43 -4.18 -15.03
N GLY A 185 15.87 -2.95 -15.26
CA GLY A 185 17.08 -2.68 -16.03
C GLY A 185 16.98 -3.14 -17.50
N GLY A 186 18.06 -2.94 -18.24
CA GLY A 186 18.27 -3.56 -19.54
C GLY A 186 19.75 -3.84 -19.75
N ASP A 187 20.09 -4.65 -20.75
CA ASP A 187 21.45 -5.13 -21.01
C ASP A 187 22.44 -4.02 -21.42
N THR A 188 21.95 -2.79 -21.61
CA THR A 188 22.73 -1.62 -21.99
C THR A 188 22.49 -0.46 -21.01
N SER A 189 23.51 0.38 -20.84
CA SER A 189 23.44 1.60 -20.00
C SER A 189 22.40 2.63 -20.49
N GLU A 190 21.87 2.47 -21.71
CA GLU A 190 20.79 3.30 -22.26
C GLU A 190 19.39 2.73 -21.90
N GLU A 191 19.29 1.44 -21.59
CA GLU A 191 18.03 0.80 -21.19
C GLU A 191 17.79 0.86 -19.68
N SER A 192 18.79 1.12 -18.83
CA SER A 192 18.61 1.42 -17.40
C SER A 192 18.06 2.84 -17.22
N HIS A 193 16.79 3.04 -17.59
CA HIS A 193 16.07 4.26 -17.27
C HIS A 193 15.63 4.19 -15.82
N ASP A 194 16.43 4.80 -14.94
CA ASP A 194 15.95 5.25 -13.64
C ASP A 194 15.15 6.54 -13.88
N PRO A 195 13.81 6.52 -13.75
CA PRO A 195 12.98 7.70 -13.99
C PRO A 195 13.23 8.83 -12.97
N TYR A 196 13.94 8.53 -11.88
CA TYR A 196 14.33 9.48 -10.85
C TYR A 196 15.84 9.74 -10.84
N ARG A 197 16.58 9.37 -11.90
CA ARG A 197 18.03 9.59 -11.99
C ARG A 197 18.46 11.03 -11.73
N ASP A 198 17.66 11.99 -12.20
CA ASP A 198 17.92 13.43 -12.04
C ASP A 198 17.29 13.99 -10.76
N ASP A 199 16.61 13.16 -9.97
CA ASP A 199 16.13 13.54 -8.65
C ASP A 199 17.34 13.59 -7.70
N PRO A 200 17.60 14.72 -7.04
CA PRO A 200 18.72 14.80 -6.11
C PRO A 200 18.56 13.83 -4.92
N ASP A 201 17.33 13.42 -4.60
CA ASP A 201 17.03 12.50 -3.51
C ASP A 201 16.79 11.06 -4.02
N ALA A 202 17.37 10.68 -5.18
CA ALA A 202 17.15 9.37 -5.79
C ALA A 202 17.60 8.19 -4.92
N GLU A 203 18.70 8.35 -4.17
CA GLU A 203 19.19 7.32 -3.24
C GLU A 203 18.26 7.06 -2.04
N ASP A 204 17.29 7.95 -1.81
CA ASP A 204 16.34 7.86 -0.71
C ASP A 204 15.08 7.07 -1.11
N TYR A 205 14.98 6.61 -2.36
CA TYR A 205 13.94 5.65 -2.73
C TYR A 205 14.30 4.24 -2.25
N LEU A 206 13.27 3.42 -2.00
CA LEU A 206 13.50 1.98 -1.82
C LEU A 206 14.20 1.42 -3.08
N ASP A 207 15.10 0.45 -2.90
CA ASP A 207 15.78 -0.28 -3.98
C ASP A 207 15.59 -1.79 -3.74
N GLY A 208 15.61 -2.59 -4.80
CA GLY A 208 15.40 -4.04 -4.75
C GLY A 208 15.38 -4.69 -6.13
N GLY A 209 15.64 -5.99 -6.17
CA GLY A 209 15.63 -6.77 -7.42
C GLY A 209 14.23 -7.19 -7.86
N LEU A 210 13.98 -7.26 -9.15
CA LEU A 210 12.75 -7.85 -9.69
C LEU A 210 12.72 -9.34 -9.40
N TYR A 211 11.64 -9.79 -8.77
CA TYR A 211 11.41 -11.21 -8.50
C TYR A 211 10.04 -11.65 -9.03
N SER A 212 9.91 -11.83 -10.35
CA SER A 212 8.62 -12.20 -10.96
C SER A 212 8.62 -13.64 -11.45
N THR A 213 7.52 -14.34 -11.24
CA THR A 213 7.22 -15.60 -11.96
C THR A 213 6.65 -15.33 -13.36
N ARG A 214 6.29 -14.07 -13.65
CA ARG A 214 5.64 -13.67 -14.91
C ARG A 214 6.70 -13.36 -15.95
N GLU A 215 7.49 -14.34 -16.35
CA GLU A 215 8.57 -14.16 -17.32
C GLU A 215 8.25 -14.74 -18.71
N PRO A 216 8.80 -14.17 -19.78
CA PRO A 216 8.70 -14.78 -21.11
C PRO A 216 9.33 -16.17 -21.12
N GLY A 217 8.58 -17.17 -21.57
CA GLY A 217 9.08 -18.54 -21.68
C GLY A 217 8.98 -19.37 -20.40
N ASP A 218 8.52 -18.79 -19.28
CA ASP A 218 8.10 -19.57 -18.12
C ASP A 218 6.82 -20.35 -18.48
N SER A 219 6.95 -21.67 -18.60
CA SER A 219 5.83 -22.56 -18.92
C SER A 219 4.87 -22.76 -17.74
N ASP A 220 5.31 -22.44 -16.53
CA ASP A 220 4.53 -22.62 -15.31
C ASP A 220 3.62 -21.42 -15.05
N PHE A 221 3.93 -20.24 -15.61
CA PHE A 221 3.07 -19.07 -15.50
C PHE A 221 1.81 -19.19 -16.38
N PRO A 222 0.60 -19.21 -15.81
CA PRO A 222 -0.62 -19.56 -16.53
C PRO A 222 -1.27 -18.35 -17.24
N PHE A 223 -0.55 -17.71 -18.18
CA PHE A 223 -0.97 -16.48 -18.87
C PHE A 223 -2.41 -16.51 -19.40
N ALA A 224 -2.78 -17.56 -20.12
CA ALA A 224 -4.11 -17.70 -20.71
C ALA A 224 -5.21 -17.80 -19.64
N ALA A 225 -4.95 -18.49 -18.53
CA ALA A 225 -5.90 -18.62 -17.44
C ALA A 225 -6.04 -17.33 -16.63
N LEU A 226 -4.95 -16.57 -16.46
CA LEU A 226 -5.00 -15.24 -15.86
C LEU A 226 -5.82 -14.29 -16.74
N ALA A 227 -5.57 -14.25 -18.05
CA ALA A 227 -6.36 -13.45 -18.99
C ALA A 227 -7.85 -13.80 -18.94
N ALA A 228 -8.18 -15.10 -18.91
CA ALA A 228 -9.54 -15.58 -18.80
C ALA A 228 -10.23 -15.18 -17.47
N THR A 229 -9.47 -15.07 -16.38
CA THR A 229 -9.95 -14.54 -15.09
C THR A 229 -10.26 -13.04 -15.18
N VAL A 230 -9.36 -12.26 -15.78
CA VAL A 230 -9.53 -10.81 -15.97
C VAL A 230 -10.69 -10.50 -16.92
N ASP A 231 -10.87 -11.27 -17.99
CA ASP A 231 -12.00 -11.12 -18.91
C ASP A 231 -13.34 -11.34 -18.22
N ARG A 232 -13.42 -12.30 -17.30
CA ARG A 232 -14.62 -12.53 -16.47
C ARG A 232 -14.89 -11.38 -15.51
N ALA A 233 -13.85 -10.85 -14.86
CA ALA A 233 -13.98 -9.67 -14.02
C ALA A 233 -14.51 -8.48 -14.84
N ARG A 234 -13.99 -8.26 -16.05
CA ARG A 234 -14.47 -7.24 -16.98
C ARG A 234 -15.93 -7.44 -17.36
N ALA A 235 -16.32 -8.66 -17.72
CA ALA A 235 -17.70 -8.99 -18.07
C ALA A 235 -18.66 -8.72 -16.89
N ARG A 236 -18.23 -9.00 -15.65
CA ARG A 236 -19.02 -8.70 -14.44
C ARG A 236 -19.20 -7.20 -14.24
N CYS A 237 -18.15 -6.40 -14.40
CA CYS A 237 -18.26 -4.94 -14.35
C CYS A 237 -19.18 -4.40 -15.46
N ALA A 238 -19.09 -4.95 -16.68
CA ALA A 238 -19.96 -4.57 -17.79
C ALA A 238 -21.44 -4.90 -17.53
N ALA A 239 -21.74 -6.04 -16.92
CA ALA A 239 -23.11 -6.46 -16.59
C ALA A 239 -23.83 -5.51 -15.61
N LEU A 240 -23.09 -4.73 -14.82
CA LEU A 240 -23.68 -3.66 -13.99
C LEU A 240 -24.30 -2.56 -14.86
N ARG A 241 -23.64 -2.19 -15.97
CA ARG A 241 -24.13 -1.17 -16.89
C ARG A 241 -25.38 -1.59 -17.63
N GLU A 242 -25.58 -2.89 -17.81
CA GLU A 242 -26.74 -3.45 -18.50
C GLU A 242 -27.99 -3.48 -17.62
N GLN A 243 -27.87 -3.13 -16.33
CA GLN A 243 -29.01 -3.09 -15.42
C GLN A 243 -30.00 -2.00 -15.86
N PRO A 244 -31.33 -2.25 -15.84
CA PRO A 244 -32.33 -1.28 -16.27
C PRO A 244 -32.25 0.08 -15.56
N TRP A 245 -31.90 0.06 -14.27
CA TRP A 245 -31.71 1.28 -13.48
C TRP A 245 -30.39 2.00 -13.83
N ALA A 246 -29.34 1.30 -14.25
CA ALA A 246 -28.06 1.92 -14.60
C ALA A 246 -28.18 2.72 -15.90
N VAL A 247 -28.88 2.19 -16.91
CA VAL A 247 -29.08 2.85 -18.20
C VAL A 247 -30.16 3.95 -18.19
N ALA A 248 -30.86 4.13 -17.06
CA ALA A 248 -31.92 5.12 -16.98
C ALA A 248 -31.34 6.54 -17.16
N ALA A 249 -31.94 7.34 -18.05
CA ALA A 249 -31.44 8.68 -18.38
C ALA A 249 -31.21 9.59 -17.15
N PRO A 250 -32.08 9.60 -16.12
CA PRO A 250 -31.83 10.38 -14.91
C PRO A 250 -30.58 9.93 -14.14
N VAL A 251 -30.29 8.63 -14.10
CA VAL A 251 -29.11 8.07 -13.44
C VAL A 251 -27.85 8.43 -14.20
N GLN A 252 -27.85 8.31 -15.53
CA GLN A 252 -26.72 8.70 -16.37
C GLN A 252 -26.39 10.19 -16.23
N ALA A 253 -27.41 11.06 -16.27
CA ALA A 253 -27.23 12.51 -16.11
C ALA A 253 -26.70 12.88 -14.72
N ALA A 254 -27.21 12.24 -13.66
CA ALA A 254 -26.73 12.47 -12.30
C ALA A 254 -25.30 11.94 -12.10
N ALA A 255 -24.95 10.79 -12.69
CA ALA A 255 -23.62 10.21 -12.64
C ALA A 255 -22.59 11.08 -13.37
N ASP A 256 -22.95 11.63 -14.53
CA ASP A 256 -22.12 12.58 -15.29
C ASP A 256 -21.90 13.88 -14.51
N THR A 257 -22.97 14.43 -13.93
CA THR A 257 -22.90 15.64 -13.09
C THR A 257 -21.97 15.43 -11.89
N PHE A 258 -22.11 14.30 -11.19
CA PHE A 258 -21.25 13.96 -10.06
C PHE A 258 -19.80 13.70 -10.51
N GLY A 259 -19.58 12.98 -11.60
CA GLY A 259 -18.25 12.67 -12.13
C GLY A 259 -17.48 13.91 -12.57
N GLY A 260 -18.16 14.89 -13.18
CA GLY A 260 -17.55 16.16 -13.57
C GLY A 260 -17.31 17.13 -12.40
N HIS A 261 -18.18 17.11 -11.38
CA HIS A 261 -18.12 18.01 -10.23
C HIS A 261 -18.47 17.27 -8.94
N PRO A 262 -17.55 16.46 -8.38
CA PRO A 262 -17.83 15.68 -7.19
C PRO A 262 -18.14 16.59 -6.00
N SER A 263 -19.33 16.44 -5.43
CA SER A 263 -19.78 17.14 -4.23
C SER A 263 -20.79 16.29 -3.47
N ALA A 264 -20.96 16.55 -2.17
CA ALA A 264 -21.97 15.84 -1.36
C ALA A 264 -23.39 15.99 -1.94
N ALA A 265 -23.72 17.16 -2.51
CA ALA A 265 -25.02 17.42 -3.11
C ALA A 265 -25.23 16.61 -4.41
N HIS A 266 -24.24 16.60 -5.31
CA HIS A 266 -24.35 15.82 -6.56
C HIS A 266 -24.36 14.32 -6.29
N ARG A 267 -23.61 13.87 -5.27
CA ARG A 267 -23.63 12.48 -4.80
C ARG A 267 -25.02 12.08 -4.29
N ALA A 268 -25.63 12.90 -3.45
CA ALA A 268 -26.99 12.68 -2.97
C ALA A 268 -28.00 12.63 -4.13
N GLY A 269 -27.88 13.55 -5.10
CA GLY A 269 -28.69 13.54 -6.33
C GLY A 269 -28.56 12.25 -7.15
N LEU A 270 -27.36 11.67 -7.24
CA LEU A 270 -27.16 10.37 -7.88
C LEU A 270 -27.84 9.22 -7.11
N ILE A 271 -27.75 9.22 -5.78
CA ILE A 271 -28.45 8.22 -4.94
C ILE A 271 -29.97 8.32 -5.14
N GLU A 272 -30.52 9.54 -5.11
CA GLU A 272 -31.95 9.79 -5.33
C GLU A 272 -32.39 9.31 -6.71
N ALA A 273 -31.62 9.61 -7.76
CA ALA A 273 -31.90 9.16 -9.12
C ALA A 273 -31.93 7.62 -9.22
N LEU A 274 -30.96 6.94 -8.59
CA LEU A 274 -30.89 5.47 -8.53
C LEU A 274 -32.11 4.87 -7.81
N GLN A 275 -32.47 5.43 -6.65
CA GLN A 275 -33.62 4.95 -5.86
C GLN A 275 -34.94 5.19 -6.59
N ALA A 276 -35.10 6.33 -7.27
CA ALA A 276 -36.30 6.66 -8.03
C ALA A 276 -36.58 5.69 -9.19
N VAL A 277 -35.52 5.11 -9.79
CA VAL A 277 -35.64 4.09 -10.83
C VAL A 277 -35.61 2.65 -10.29
N GLY A 278 -35.69 2.49 -8.96
CA GLY A 278 -35.82 1.19 -8.30
C GLY A 278 -34.50 0.43 -8.06
N CYS A 279 -33.34 1.10 -8.09
CA CYS A 279 -32.09 0.47 -7.70
C CYS A 279 -32.10 0.13 -6.20
N VAL A 280 -31.90 -1.15 -5.88
CA VAL A 280 -31.77 -1.67 -4.50
C VAL A 280 -30.45 -2.40 -4.28
N ASP A 281 -29.51 -2.29 -5.22
CA ASP A 281 -28.22 -2.96 -5.15
C ASP A 281 -27.36 -2.38 -4.02
N ARG A 282 -27.03 -3.24 -3.05
CA ARG A 282 -26.28 -2.82 -1.85
C ARG A 282 -24.85 -2.40 -2.15
N ALA A 283 -24.19 -2.98 -3.15
CA ALA A 283 -22.82 -2.61 -3.50
C ALA A 283 -22.80 -1.23 -4.17
N VAL A 284 -23.79 -0.94 -5.02
CA VAL A 284 -23.95 0.36 -5.68
C VAL A 284 -24.27 1.45 -4.67
N LEU A 285 -25.34 1.27 -3.89
CA LEU A 285 -25.77 2.27 -2.92
C LEU A 285 -24.75 2.44 -1.78
N GLY A 286 -24.09 1.36 -1.36
CA GLY A 286 -23.02 1.40 -0.36
C GLY A 286 -21.78 2.15 -0.84
N ALA A 287 -21.39 2.03 -2.12
CA ALA A 287 -20.29 2.81 -2.68
C ALA A 287 -20.60 4.32 -2.74
N LEU A 288 -21.88 4.67 -2.84
CA LEU A 288 -22.35 6.05 -2.89
C LEU A 288 -22.81 6.61 -1.54
N ALA A 289 -22.77 5.83 -0.45
CA ALA A 289 -23.20 6.29 0.86
C ALA A 289 -22.41 7.53 1.34
N PRO A 290 -22.99 8.47 2.10
CA PRO A 290 -22.31 9.72 2.48
C PRO A 290 -20.96 9.54 3.19
N ASP A 291 -20.82 8.45 3.93
CA ASP A 291 -19.63 8.03 4.69
C ASP A 291 -18.65 7.18 3.86
N ALA A 292 -19.03 6.72 2.67
CA ALA A 292 -18.09 6.11 1.74
C ALA A 292 -17.10 7.17 1.21
N GLY A 293 -15.85 6.77 0.97
CA GLY A 293 -14.83 7.65 0.41
C GLY A 293 -15.22 8.30 -0.92
N GLU A 294 -14.58 9.42 -1.24
CA GLU A 294 -14.89 10.18 -2.46
C GLU A 294 -14.44 9.41 -3.72
N LEU A 295 -13.27 8.79 -3.69
CA LEU A 295 -12.77 8.01 -4.83
C LEU A 295 -13.59 6.74 -5.04
N ARG A 296 -14.10 6.11 -3.98
CA ARG A 296 -15.09 5.03 -4.04
C ARG A 296 -16.35 5.44 -4.81
N ALA A 297 -16.88 6.62 -4.52
CA ALA A 297 -18.04 7.13 -5.23
C ALA A 297 -17.72 7.40 -6.71
N LEU A 298 -16.55 7.98 -7.00
CA LEU A 298 -16.12 8.25 -8.37
C LEU A 298 -15.92 6.96 -9.17
N VAL A 299 -15.34 5.91 -8.57
CA VAL A 299 -15.22 4.59 -9.21
C VAL A 299 -16.60 3.99 -9.50
N MET A 300 -17.57 4.14 -8.61
CA MET A 300 -18.94 3.71 -8.89
C MET A 300 -19.55 4.52 -10.05
N ALA A 301 -19.32 5.83 -10.11
CA ALA A 301 -19.75 6.65 -11.25
C ALA A 301 -19.06 6.23 -12.56
N GLU A 302 -17.77 5.87 -12.54
CA GLU A 302 -17.08 5.30 -13.70
C GLU A 302 -17.75 4.02 -14.18
N LEU A 303 -18.17 3.13 -13.27
CA LEU A 303 -18.87 1.91 -13.62
C LEU A 303 -20.25 2.18 -14.22
N LEU A 304 -21.01 3.13 -13.66
CA LEU A 304 -22.34 3.50 -14.15
C LEU A 304 -22.30 4.13 -15.55
N LEU A 305 -21.37 5.05 -15.78
CA LEU A 305 -21.15 5.69 -17.08
C LEU A 305 -20.46 4.74 -18.07
N GLY A 306 -19.65 3.82 -17.53
CA GLY A 306 -18.73 2.94 -18.22
C GLY A 306 -17.76 3.66 -19.14
N VAL A 307 -17.17 4.70 -18.57
CA VAL A 307 -15.96 5.36 -19.05
C VAL A 307 -14.73 4.49 -18.77
N GLU A 308 -13.56 4.93 -19.23
CA GLU A 308 -12.28 4.26 -18.95
C GLU A 308 -12.07 4.14 -17.41
N PRO A 309 -11.77 2.94 -16.88
CA PRO A 309 -11.45 2.79 -15.46
C PRO A 309 -10.32 3.73 -15.02
N GLY A 310 -10.54 4.47 -13.94
CA GLY A 310 -9.58 5.42 -13.39
C GLY A 310 -9.63 6.83 -14.02
N SER A 311 -10.44 7.07 -15.06
CA SER A 311 -10.49 8.38 -15.70
C SER A 311 -10.99 9.50 -14.78
N LEU A 312 -12.03 9.22 -13.96
CA LEU A 312 -12.58 10.20 -13.03
C LEU A 312 -11.69 10.34 -11.80
N VAL A 313 -11.08 9.25 -11.34
CA VAL A 313 -10.08 9.26 -10.27
C VAL A 313 -8.91 10.17 -10.66
N ARG A 314 -8.33 9.96 -11.85
CA ARG A 314 -7.23 10.77 -12.38
C ARG A 314 -7.62 12.24 -12.54
N ALA A 315 -8.82 12.52 -13.07
CA ALA A 315 -9.31 13.90 -13.17
C ALA A 315 -9.41 14.59 -11.80
N ARG A 316 -9.76 13.83 -10.75
CA ARG A 316 -9.91 14.33 -9.38
C ARG A 316 -8.60 14.46 -8.61
N SER A 317 -7.70 13.50 -8.75
CA SER A 317 -6.45 13.39 -7.99
C SER A 317 -5.28 14.14 -8.63
N GLY A 318 -5.36 14.44 -9.92
CA GLY A 318 -4.30 15.09 -10.70
C GLY A 318 -3.79 14.20 -11.83
N LEU A 319 -3.26 14.83 -12.88
CA LEU A 319 -2.69 14.12 -14.03
C LEU A 319 -1.31 13.53 -13.73
N GLU A 320 -0.58 14.14 -12.80
CA GLU A 320 0.74 13.69 -12.38
C GLU A 320 0.59 12.66 -11.26
N ALA A 321 1.38 11.58 -11.36
CA ALA A 321 1.42 10.59 -10.31
C ALA A 321 1.99 11.19 -9.02
N PRO A 322 1.46 10.80 -7.85
CA PRO A 322 2.15 11.07 -6.60
C PRO A 322 3.60 10.57 -6.67
N ARG A 323 4.53 11.26 -6.03
CA ARG A 323 5.90 10.76 -5.93
C ARG A 323 5.92 9.45 -5.12
N PRO A 324 6.79 8.49 -5.47
CA PRO A 324 7.05 7.34 -4.63
C PRO A 324 7.53 7.78 -3.24
N LEU A 325 7.28 6.94 -2.24
CA LEU A 325 7.68 7.20 -0.86
C LEU A 325 9.20 7.27 -0.76
N ARG A 326 9.70 8.32 -0.09
CA ARG A 326 11.11 8.46 0.24
C ARG A 326 11.39 8.01 1.66
N HIS A 327 12.55 7.40 1.84
CA HIS A 327 13.07 6.89 3.09
C HIS A 327 14.39 7.57 3.39
N TYR A 328 14.47 8.21 4.55
CA TYR A 328 15.70 8.83 5.03
C TYR A 328 16.18 8.08 6.27
N TYR A 329 17.40 7.58 6.20
CA TYR A 329 18.07 6.97 7.34
C TYR A 329 18.54 8.05 8.28
N ALA A 330 18.18 7.91 9.55
CA ALA A 330 18.53 8.86 10.58
C ALA A 330 18.98 8.15 11.85
N ASN A 331 19.81 8.83 12.65
CA ASN A 331 20.35 8.30 13.89
C ASN A 331 20.31 9.39 14.95
N ALA A 332 19.73 9.10 16.11
CA ALA A 332 19.88 9.95 17.29
C ALA A 332 21.02 9.40 18.16
N TYR A 333 22.04 10.23 18.40
CA TYR A 333 23.18 9.89 19.24
C TYR A 333 23.06 10.58 20.59
N LEU A 334 23.06 9.79 21.65
CA LEU A 334 22.94 10.26 23.02
C LEU A 334 24.26 10.00 23.77
N PRO A 335 24.96 11.04 24.25
CA PRO A 335 26.15 10.87 25.09
C PRO A 335 25.85 10.04 26.33
N VAL A 336 26.76 9.13 26.66
CA VAL A 336 26.59 8.18 27.76
C VAL A 336 27.66 8.41 28.82
N ALA A 337 27.25 8.53 30.08
CA ALA A 337 28.18 8.54 31.21
C ALA A 337 28.86 7.18 31.39
N GLN A 338 30.11 7.15 31.83
CA GLN A 338 30.97 5.96 31.89
C GLN A 338 30.33 4.75 32.60
N ASP A 339 29.48 4.98 33.60
CA ASP A 339 28.84 3.94 34.42
C ASP A 339 27.35 3.70 34.07
N ALA A 340 26.83 4.28 32.99
CA ALA A 340 25.42 4.14 32.64
C ALA A 340 25.07 2.71 32.21
N PRO A 341 23.90 2.17 32.61
CA PRO A 341 23.48 0.82 32.22
C PRO A 341 23.31 0.71 30.69
N ARG A 342 23.51 -0.49 30.15
CA ARG A 342 23.29 -0.77 28.70
C ARG A 342 21.84 -0.57 28.28
N LYS A 343 20.87 -0.97 29.11
CA LYS A 343 19.44 -0.63 28.94
C LYS A 343 19.18 0.73 29.61
N GLY A 344 19.70 1.79 28.99
CA GLY A 344 19.68 3.16 29.52
C GLY A 344 18.54 4.01 28.97
N LEU A 345 18.76 5.33 28.97
CA LEU A 345 17.82 6.34 28.47
C LEU A 345 17.38 6.05 27.02
N ALA A 346 18.30 5.61 26.15
CA ALA A 346 17.99 5.29 24.76
C ALA A 346 16.89 4.23 24.64
N SER A 347 16.93 3.17 25.46
CA SER A 347 15.91 2.11 25.47
C SER A 347 14.54 2.64 25.93
N GLN A 348 14.51 3.65 26.80
CA GLN A 348 13.27 4.30 27.25
C GLN A 348 12.72 5.29 26.22
N LEU A 349 13.60 5.93 25.44
CA LEU A 349 13.24 6.89 24.40
C LEU A 349 12.73 6.23 23.13
N LYS A 350 13.28 5.08 22.74
CA LYS A 350 12.88 4.36 21.53
C LYS A 350 11.34 4.22 21.38
N PRO A 351 10.59 3.65 22.35
CA PRO A 351 9.14 3.51 22.19
C PRO A 351 8.41 4.85 22.11
N ARG A 352 8.92 5.91 22.78
CA ARG A 352 8.33 7.26 22.72
C ARG A 352 8.54 7.91 21.35
N LEU A 353 9.75 7.79 20.81
CA LEU A 353 10.10 8.25 19.47
C LEU A 353 9.28 7.51 18.42
N ASN A 354 9.20 6.18 18.52
CA ASN A 354 8.41 5.37 17.61
C ASN A 354 6.93 5.78 17.62
N THR A 355 6.34 5.89 18.81
CA THR A 355 4.94 6.33 18.97
C THR A 355 4.72 7.72 18.35
N ALA A 356 5.60 8.68 18.63
CA ALA A 356 5.45 10.04 18.12
C ALA A 356 5.57 10.10 16.59
N LEU A 357 6.63 9.50 16.03
CA LEU A 357 6.88 9.46 14.59
C LEU A 357 5.74 8.76 13.85
N ARG A 358 5.26 7.62 14.37
CA ARG A 358 4.18 6.84 13.75
C ARG A 358 2.84 7.56 13.81
N ALA A 359 2.51 8.17 14.95
CA ALA A 359 1.30 8.99 15.09
C ALA A 359 1.32 10.19 14.14
N ALA A 360 2.49 10.80 13.93
CA ALA A 360 2.67 11.89 12.98
C ALA A 360 2.71 11.42 11.51
N GLY A 361 2.90 10.13 11.25
CA GLY A 361 3.07 9.59 9.90
C GLY A 361 4.39 10.00 9.25
N LEU A 362 5.42 10.29 10.07
CA LEU A 362 6.70 10.85 9.63
C LEU A 362 7.85 9.83 9.69
N GLY A 363 7.62 8.65 10.26
CA GLY A 363 8.65 7.62 10.35
C GLY A 363 8.40 6.58 11.43
N THR A 364 9.45 5.83 11.75
CA THR A 364 9.50 4.81 12.79
C THR A 364 10.93 4.69 13.33
N THR A 365 11.12 3.95 14.42
CA THR A 365 12.46 3.55 14.90
C THR A 365 12.87 2.21 14.29
N ASP A 366 14.16 1.93 14.17
CA ASP A 366 14.67 0.64 13.67
C ASP A 366 15.23 -0.25 14.81
N SER A 367 15.90 -1.34 14.46
CA SER A 367 16.64 -2.22 15.36
C SER A 367 17.68 -1.46 16.20
N GLY A 368 17.73 -1.74 17.50
CA GLY A 368 18.52 -0.98 18.48
C GLY A 368 17.71 -0.60 19.73
N PRO A 369 18.23 0.25 20.63
CA PRO A 369 19.49 1.01 20.53
C PRO A 369 20.76 0.17 20.65
N VAL A 370 21.89 0.72 20.19
CA VAL A 370 23.23 0.11 20.31
C VAL A 370 24.20 1.11 20.95
N ARG A 371 25.05 0.64 21.87
CA ARG A 371 26.12 1.49 22.44
C ARG A 371 27.37 1.43 21.56
N LEU A 372 27.80 2.58 21.09
CA LEU A 372 29.01 2.75 20.28
C LEU A 372 30.11 3.41 21.12
N GLY A 373 31.28 2.77 21.17
CA GLY A 373 32.49 3.36 21.74
C GLY A 373 33.17 4.27 20.71
N ARG A 374 33.65 5.44 21.14
CA ARG A 374 34.39 6.40 20.31
C ARG A 374 35.89 6.30 20.58
N HIS A 375 36.70 6.75 19.61
CA HIS A 375 38.17 6.71 19.71
C HIS A 375 38.73 7.56 20.86
N ASP A 376 37.99 8.55 21.33
CA ASP A 376 38.34 9.40 22.48
C ASP A 376 38.04 8.73 23.84
N GLY A 377 37.56 7.48 23.84
CA GLY A 377 37.18 6.74 25.03
C GLY A 377 35.77 7.04 25.54
N SER A 378 35.04 7.98 24.91
CA SER A 378 33.64 8.23 25.21
C SER A 378 32.72 7.17 24.59
N SER A 379 31.46 7.15 25.01
CA SER A 379 30.44 6.27 24.42
C SER A 379 29.18 7.05 24.12
N VAL A 380 28.50 6.64 23.05
CA VAL A 380 27.17 7.14 22.69
C VAL A 380 26.20 5.97 22.54
N ASP A 381 24.96 6.17 22.95
CA ASP A 381 23.87 5.28 22.54
C ASP A 381 23.34 5.80 21.21
N ASP A 382 23.34 4.92 20.21
CA ASP A 382 22.78 5.14 18.88
C ASP A 382 21.35 4.59 18.83
N LEU A 383 20.42 5.45 18.42
CA LEU A 383 19.03 5.15 18.14
C LEU A 383 18.78 5.29 16.63
N PRO A 384 18.79 4.18 15.89
CA PRO A 384 18.42 4.17 14.48
C PRO A 384 16.95 4.54 14.27
N LEU A 385 16.71 5.40 13.29
CA LEU A 385 15.43 5.96 12.91
C LEU A 385 15.26 5.86 11.39
N ARG A 386 14.01 5.79 10.96
CA ARG A 386 13.63 5.85 9.56
C ARG A 386 12.57 6.93 9.39
N LEU A 387 12.93 8.01 8.73
CA LEU A 387 12.01 9.10 8.41
C LEU A 387 11.47 8.91 6.99
N ILE A 388 10.27 9.41 6.72
CA ILE A 388 9.64 9.31 5.39
C ILE A 388 9.13 10.66 4.89
N ASP A 389 9.23 10.88 3.58
CA ASP A 389 8.85 12.10 2.83
C ASP A 389 9.43 13.42 3.40
N ASP A 390 8.79 14.00 4.42
CA ASP A 390 9.20 15.25 5.08
C ASP A 390 10.17 14.95 6.23
N TRP A 391 11.41 14.64 5.86
CA TRP A 391 12.47 14.36 6.82
C TRP A 391 12.73 15.52 7.79
N ARG A 392 12.45 16.77 7.40
CA ARG A 392 12.64 17.94 8.27
C ARG A 392 11.61 17.97 9.38
N ALA A 393 10.33 17.77 9.05
CA ALA A 393 9.29 17.63 10.05
C ALA A 393 9.57 16.43 10.97
N GLY A 394 10.03 15.30 10.41
CA GLY A 394 10.44 14.14 11.17
C GLY A 394 11.59 14.44 12.14
N LEU A 395 12.63 15.13 11.67
CA LEU A 395 13.79 15.54 12.47
C LEU A 395 13.41 16.50 13.60
N GLU A 396 12.56 17.49 13.34
CA GLU A 396 12.06 18.40 14.38
C GLU A 396 11.26 17.66 15.45
N LEU A 397 10.42 16.70 15.05
CA LEU A 397 9.66 15.89 15.99
C LEU A 397 10.59 15.05 16.88
N VAL A 398 11.62 14.42 16.30
CA VAL A 398 12.64 13.67 17.06
C VAL A 398 13.31 14.60 18.08
N ARG A 399 13.75 15.78 17.65
CA ARG A 399 14.41 16.75 18.53
C ARG A 399 13.52 17.20 19.67
N GLU A 400 12.24 17.49 19.41
CA GLU A 400 11.27 17.84 20.45
C GLU A 400 11.14 16.71 21.47
N VAL A 401 10.90 15.47 21.02
CA VAL A 401 10.76 14.32 21.93
C VAL A 401 12.02 14.13 22.79
N LEU A 402 13.22 14.26 22.20
CA LEU A 402 14.48 14.16 22.92
C LEU A 402 14.63 15.29 23.97
N ARG A 403 14.30 16.54 23.62
CA ARG A 403 14.34 17.69 24.54
C ARG A 403 13.36 17.51 25.70
N THR A 404 12.09 17.19 25.42
CA THR A 404 11.06 17.01 26.46
C THR A 404 11.42 15.88 27.42
N ALA A 405 12.12 14.85 26.93
CA ALA A 405 12.51 13.70 27.74
C ALA A 405 13.86 13.90 28.48
N GLY A 406 14.48 15.07 28.39
CA GLY A 406 15.71 15.39 29.10
C GLY A 406 16.94 14.67 28.54
N ALA A 407 17.03 14.53 27.21
CA ALA A 407 18.23 14.00 26.56
C ALA A 407 19.49 14.78 26.98
N PRO A 408 20.66 14.11 27.16
CA PRO A 408 21.87 14.76 27.63
C PRO A 408 22.33 15.90 26.72
N GLU A 409 23.01 16.88 27.30
CA GLU A 409 23.73 17.90 26.53
C GLU A 409 24.73 17.23 25.57
N GLY A 410 24.84 17.75 24.35
CA GLY A 410 25.65 17.14 23.29
C GLY A 410 24.96 16.01 22.51
N SER A 411 23.68 15.73 22.80
CA SER A 411 22.87 14.85 21.94
C SER A 411 22.68 15.46 20.55
N THR A 412 22.78 14.61 19.53
CA THR A 412 22.61 15.01 18.12
C THR A 412 21.65 14.08 17.41
N VAL A 413 21.06 14.57 16.32
CA VAL A 413 20.34 13.74 15.37
C VAL A 413 20.95 13.97 14.00
N GLU A 414 21.29 12.88 13.32
CA GLU A 414 21.84 12.88 11.98
C GLU A 414 20.81 12.32 11.01
N VAL A 415 20.70 12.92 9.83
CA VAL A 415 19.89 12.41 8.72
C VAL A 415 20.78 12.32 7.50
N ARG A 416 20.78 11.16 6.83
CA ARG A 416 21.45 11.00 5.55
C ARG A 416 20.50 11.39 4.42
N ARG A 417 21.02 12.16 3.46
CA ARG A 417 20.31 12.60 2.25
C ARG A 417 21.32 13.07 1.20
N ARG A 418 21.12 12.78 -0.09
CA ARG A 418 21.97 13.28 -1.20
C ARG A 418 23.46 12.91 -1.07
N GLY A 419 23.77 11.80 -0.42
CA GLY A 419 25.13 11.36 -0.10
C GLY A 419 25.79 12.17 1.02
N GLU A 420 25.04 13.10 1.63
CA GLU A 420 25.48 13.98 2.71
C GLU A 420 24.82 13.61 4.04
N THR A 421 25.48 13.96 5.14
CA THR A 421 24.94 13.81 6.49
C THR A 421 24.61 15.19 7.03
N VAL A 422 23.34 15.42 7.34
CA VAL A 422 22.86 16.61 8.04
C VAL A 422 22.83 16.32 9.52
N THR A 423 23.74 16.92 10.29
CA THR A 423 23.76 16.82 11.76
C THR A 423 23.05 18.01 12.38
N ALA A 424 22.04 17.74 13.21
CA ALA A 424 21.31 18.73 13.99
C ALA A 424 21.52 18.53 15.50
N ASN A 425 21.96 19.59 16.17
CA ASN A 425 21.96 19.64 17.63
C ASN A 425 20.53 19.87 18.15
N LEU A 426 20.23 19.39 19.36
CA LEU A 426 18.88 19.55 19.94
C LEU A 426 18.46 21.02 20.11
N GLU A 427 19.41 21.94 20.32
CA GLU A 427 19.16 23.35 20.66
C GLU A 427 19.37 24.34 19.49
N GLN A 428 19.89 23.89 18.34
CA GLN A 428 20.22 24.80 17.22
C GLN A 428 19.14 24.79 16.13
N PRO A 429 18.86 25.90 15.43
CA PRO A 429 17.96 25.88 14.27
C PRO A 429 18.46 24.88 13.21
N LEU A 430 17.54 24.23 12.49
CA LEU A 430 17.95 23.36 11.37
C LEU A 430 18.71 24.17 10.30
N PRO A 431 19.71 23.55 9.64
CA PRO A 431 20.35 24.15 8.47
C PRO A 431 19.30 24.51 7.41
N ARG A 432 19.40 25.74 6.85
CA ARG A 432 18.65 26.12 5.65
C ARG A 432 19.25 25.39 4.43
N ASP A 433 18.40 25.10 3.44
CA ASP A 433 18.83 24.49 2.17
C ASP A 433 19.95 25.27 1.47
#